data_AF-A0A962V3B2-F1
#
_entry.id   AF-A0A962V3B2-F1
#
_cell.length_a   1.000
_cell.length_b   1.000
_cell.length_c   1.000
_cell.angle_alpha   90.00
_cell.angle_beta   90.00
_cell.angle_gamma   90.00
#
_symmetry.space_group_name_H-M   'P 1'
#
loop_
_entity.id
_entity.type
_entity.pdbx_description
1 polymer ?
#
loop_
_entity_poly.entity_id
_entity_poly.type
_entity_poly.pdbx_seq_one_letter_code
_entity_poly.pdbx_strand_id
1 'polypeptide(L)'
;QYAADKHNKSEFYPTDLQTRADINRWLLWESSSWFPSCYVYMVENCVKPLLQAEPDPAVLAAQDETFHKLAAILDKRLANSEWLGGAGPSIADIAIAAPMHMHSLQQLPLQQHPNLQRWMTERVEQLPCWEATYVGPGFTLERTS
;
A
#
# COMPACT_ATOMS: atom_id res chain seq x y z
N GLN A 1 -11.21 5.95 9.94
CA GLN A 1 -11.32 6.86 11.10
C GLN A 1 -12.59 6.59 11.91
N TYR A 2 -13.80 6.88 11.40
CA TYR A 2 -15.07 6.68 12.13
C TYR A 2 -15.21 5.31 12.82
N ALA A 3 -14.94 4.20 12.11
CA ALA A 3 -15.04 2.86 12.69
C ALA A 3 -14.08 2.66 13.88
N ALA A 4 -12.88 3.23 13.82
CA ALA A 4 -11.92 3.14 14.91
C ALA A 4 -12.44 3.89 16.14
N ASP A 5 -12.91 5.12 15.98
CA ASP A 5 -13.47 5.91 17.10
C ASP A 5 -14.75 5.25 17.65
N LYS A 6 -15.67 4.80 16.78
CA LYS A 6 -16.92 4.14 17.17
C LYS A 6 -16.70 2.90 18.03
N HIS A 7 -15.66 2.12 17.72
CA HIS A 7 -15.35 0.88 18.40
C HIS A 7 -14.24 1.05 19.46
N ASN A 8 -13.92 2.29 19.84
CA ASN A 8 -12.89 2.62 20.83
C ASN A 8 -11.52 2.00 20.54
N LYS A 9 -11.16 1.91 19.26
CA LYS A 9 -9.92 1.34 18.75
C LYS A 9 -8.76 2.33 18.77
N SER A 10 -8.52 2.91 19.95
CA SER A 10 -7.45 3.88 20.18
C SER A 10 -6.05 3.28 20.00
N GLU A 11 -5.91 1.95 20.04
CA GLU A 11 -4.66 1.27 19.70
C GLU A 11 -4.26 1.43 18.22
N PHE A 12 -5.22 1.60 17.31
CA PHE A 12 -4.99 1.74 15.86
C PHE A 12 -5.23 3.17 15.35
N TYR A 13 -5.94 4.00 16.13
CA TYR A 13 -6.16 5.42 15.86
C TYR A 13 -6.13 6.22 17.18
N PRO A 14 -4.94 6.45 17.77
CA PRO A 14 -4.75 7.10 19.06
C PRO A 14 -5.41 8.47 19.15
N THR A 15 -5.84 8.87 20.35
CA THR A 15 -6.45 10.19 20.60
C THR A 15 -5.45 11.29 20.92
N ASP A 16 -4.20 10.94 21.23
CA ASP A 16 -3.10 11.92 21.33
C ASP A 16 -2.99 12.73 20.04
N LEU A 17 -3.01 14.06 20.17
CA LEU A 17 -3.15 14.95 19.03
C LEU A 17 -1.95 14.88 18.08
N GLN A 18 -0.74 14.72 18.59
CA GLN A 18 0.46 14.68 17.76
C GLN A 18 0.52 13.38 16.95
N THR A 19 0.28 12.24 17.61
CA THR A 19 0.24 10.92 16.96
C THR A 19 -0.90 10.85 15.95
N ARG A 20 -2.08 11.34 16.31
CA ARG A 20 -3.25 11.38 15.42
C ARG A 20 -3.00 12.27 14.20
N ALA A 21 -2.33 13.40 14.37
CA ALA A 21 -1.98 14.28 13.27
C ALA A 21 -1.01 13.60 12.28
N ASP A 22 -0.02 12.84 12.77
CA ASP A 22 0.89 12.09 11.89
C ASP A 22 0.17 10.98 11.11
N ILE A 23 -0.71 10.22 11.77
CA ILE A 23 -1.56 9.22 11.09
C ILE A 23 -2.42 9.89 10.02
N ASN A 24 -3.06 11.01 10.34
CA ASN A 24 -3.89 11.73 9.37
C ASN A 24 -3.08 12.31 8.20
N ARG A 25 -1.84 12.73 8.44
CA ARG A 25 -0.91 13.12 7.38
C ARG A 25 -0.66 11.98 6.40
N TRP A 26 -0.43 10.76 6.89
CA TRP A 26 -0.29 9.58 6.03
C TRP A 26 -1.57 9.24 5.27
N LEU A 27 -2.74 9.28 5.93
CA LEU A 27 -4.02 9.03 5.25
C LEU A 27 -4.29 10.04 4.12
N LEU A 28 -4.00 11.31 4.34
CA LEU A 28 -4.15 12.35 3.31
C LEU A 28 -3.13 12.17 2.18
N TRP A 29 -1.87 11.90 2.52
CA TRP A 29 -0.81 11.65 1.55
C TRP A 29 -1.10 10.40 0.69
N GLU A 30 -1.66 9.35 1.31
CA GLU A 30 -2.10 8.14 0.63
C GLU A 30 -3.09 8.49 -0.49
N SER A 31 -4.19 9.15 -0.14
CA SER A 31 -5.27 9.46 -1.08
C SER A 31 -4.86 10.41 -2.21
N SER A 32 -3.91 11.31 -1.93
CA SER A 32 -3.51 12.38 -2.85
C SER A 32 -2.34 12.01 -3.74
N SER A 33 -1.45 11.13 -3.28
CA SER A 33 -0.17 10.86 -3.93
C SER A 33 0.07 9.36 -4.14
N TRP A 34 -0.06 8.55 -3.09
CA TRP A 34 0.29 7.13 -3.16
C TRP A 34 -0.71 6.32 -3.98
N PHE A 35 -2.01 6.45 -3.69
CA PHE A 35 -3.06 5.74 -4.40
C PHE A 35 -3.01 5.99 -5.91
N PRO A 36 -2.99 7.23 -6.42
CA PRO A 36 -2.92 7.48 -7.86
C PRO A 36 -1.71 6.84 -8.52
N SER A 37 -0.55 6.86 -7.84
CA SER A 37 0.68 6.26 -8.35
C SER A 37 0.58 4.73 -8.48
N CYS A 38 0.11 4.03 -7.45
CA CYS A 38 -0.10 2.58 -7.49
C CYS A 38 -1.21 2.20 -8.47
N TYR A 39 -2.23 3.05 -8.62
CA TYR A 39 -3.38 2.78 -9.47
C TYR A 39 -3.01 2.72 -10.96
N VAL A 40 -1.97 3.44 -11.41
CA VAL A 40 -1.46 3.31 -12.78
C VAL A 40 -1.02 1.87 -13.07
N TYR A 41 -0.21 1.27 -12.17
CA TYR A 41 0.23 -0.11 -12.31
C TYR A 41 -0.93 -1.12 -12.21
N MET A 42 -1.91 -0.85 -11.33
CA MET A 42 -3.13 -1.66 -11.24
C MET A 42 -3.90 -1.66 -12.57
N VAL A 43 -4.09 -0.49 -13.19
CA VAL A 43 -4.83 -0.40 -14.44
C VAL A 43 -4.07 -1.10 -15.57
N GLU A 44 -2.79 -0.78 -15.73
CA GLU A 44 -1.96 -1.30 -16.80
C GLU A 44 -1.75 -2.82 -16.69
N ASN A 45 -1.34 -3.30 -15.52
CA ASN A 45 -0.89 -4.69 -15.36
C ASN A 45 -1.98 -5.65 -14.85
N CYS A 46 -3.10 -5.15 -14.33
CA CYS A 46 -4.19 -6.01 -13.86
C CYS A 46 -5.50 -5.77 -14.63
N VAL A 47 -5.99 -4.52 -14.71
CA VAL A 47 -7.32 -4.25 -15.29
C VAL A 47 -7.34 -4.43 -16.80
N LYS A 48 -6.36 -3.88 -17.54
CA LYS A 48 -6.30 -4.01 -19.00
C LYS A 48 -6.27 -5.48 -19.46
N PRO A 49 -5.40 -6.35 -18.92
CA PRO A 49 -5.41 -7.77 -19.27
C PRO A 49 -6.76 -8.47 -19.06
N LEU A 50 -7.49 -8.15 -17.97
CA LEU A 50 -8.85 -8.68 -17.73
C LEU A 50 -9.87 -8.23 -18.77
N LEU A 51 -9.64 -7.07 -19.39
CA LEU A 51 -10.44 -6.50 -20.47
C LEU A 51 -9.89 -6.84 -21.87
N GLN A 52 -8.95 -7.80 -21.97
CA GLN A 52 -8.31 -8.21 -23.23
C GLN A 52 -7.55 -7.06 -23.92
N ALA A 53 -7.02 -6.13 -23.12
CA ALA A 53 -6.13 -5.07 -23.57
C ALA A 53 -4.71 -5.30 -23.02
N GLU A 54 -3.70 -4.89 -23.78
CA GLU A 54 -2.31 -4.99 -23.36
C GLU A 54 -1.90 -3.77 -22.51
N PRO A 55 -1.03 -3.95 -21.51
CA PRO A 55 -0.37 -2.84 -20.82
C PRO A 55 0.37 -1.94 -21.81
N ASP A 56 0.38 -0.63 -21.56
CA ASP A 56 1.15 0.35 -22.31
C ASP A 56 2.48 0.63 -21.61
N PRO A 57 3.63 0.18 -22.17
CA PRO A 57 4.93 0.40 -21.57
C PRO A 57 5.29 1.88 -21.42
N ALA A 58 4.78 2.76 -22.27
CA ALA A 58 5.06 4.19 -22.19
C ALA A 58 4.37 4.84 -20.98
N VAL A 59 3.16 4.39 -20.61
CA VAL A 59 2.45 4.84 -19.41
C VAL A 59 3.20 4.39 -18.15
N LEU A 60 3.63 3.13 -18.12
CA LEU A 60 4.43 2.59 -17.01
C LEU A 60 5.76 3.35 -16.86
N ALA A 61 6.49 3.55 -17.96
CA ALA A 61 7.75 4.30 -17.94
C ALA A 61 7.58 5.75 -17.50
N ALA A 62 6.47 6.41 -17.89
CA ALA A 62 6.17 7.77 -17.44
C ALA A 62 5.86 7.86 -15.94
N GLN A 63 5.33 6.77 -15.35
CA GLN A 63 5.01 6.71 -13.92
C GLN A 63 6.20 6.33 -13.05
N ASP A 64 7.20 5.64 -13.60
CA ASP A 64 8.32 5.03 -12.86
C ASP A 64 9.02 6.00 -11.89
N GLU A 65 9.44 7.17 -12.38
CA GLU A 65 10.12 8.17 -11.56
C GLU A 65 9.23 8.67 -10.40
N THR A 66 7.93 8.87 -10.66
CA THR A 66 6.98 9.32 -9.64
C THR A 66 6.77 8.24 -8.58
N PHE A 67 6.61 6.98 -9.00
CA PHE A 67 6.49 5.86 -8.08
C PHE A 67 7.71 5.76 -7.17
N HIS A 68 8.92 5.79 -7.74
CA HIS A 68 10.15 5.68 -6.97
C HIS A 68 10.35 6.84 -5.99
N LYS A 69 9.98 8.07 -6.36
CA LYS A 69 10.00 9.21 -5.42
C LYS A 69 9.08 8.99 -4.22
N LEU A 70 7.86 8.49 -4.44
CA LEU A 70 6.89 8.25 -3.37
C LEU A 70 7.26 7.03 -2.52
N ALA A 71 7.71 5.95 -3.15
CA ALA A 71 8.18 4.75 -2.48
C ALA A 71 9.39 5.05 -1.57
N ALA A 72 10.30 5.92 -2.01
CA ALA A 72 11.45 6.34 -1.20
C ALA A 72 11.04 7.09 0.09
N ILE A 73 9.91 7.81 0.09
CA ILE A 73 9.38 8.46 1.30
C ILE A 73 8.96 7.41 2.32
N LEU A 74 8.24 6.36 1.87
CA LEU A 74 7.83 5.25 2.72
C LEU A 74 9.03 4.44 3.19
N ASP A 75 9.94 4.11 2.28
CA ASP A 75 11.15 3.35 2.60
C ASP A 75 11.99 4.05 3.68
N LYS A 76 12.23 5.36 3.52
CA LYS A 76 12.95 6.17 4.51
C LYS A 76 12.23 6.22 5.86
N ARG A 77 10.89 6.29 5.87
CA ARG A 77 10.10 6.25 7.11
C ARG A 77 10.24 4.91 7.81
N LEU A 78 10.17 3.82 7.05
CA LEU A 78 10.17 2.43 7.50
C LEU A 78 11.57 1.88 7.79
N ALA A 79 12.62 2.60 7.42
CA ALA A 79 14.00 2.31 7.83
C ALA A 79 14.21 2.49 9.34
N ASN A 80 13.44 3.39 9.97
CA ASN A 80 13.57 3.75 11.38
C ASN A 80 12.41 3.26 12.24
N SER A 81 11.45 2.54 11.66
CA SER A 81 10.23 2.13 12.34
C SER A 81 9.62 0.91 11.66
N GLU A 82 9.03 0.05 12.49
CA GLU A 82 8.35 -1.13 12.02
C GLU A 82 7.06 -0.81 11.26
N TRP A 83 6.34 0.21 11.73
CA TRP A 83 5.06 0.70 11.19
C TRP A 83 5.12 2.20 10.90
N LEU A 84 4.24 2.71 10.04
CA LEU A 84 4.19 4.12 9.66
C LEU A 84 3.83 5.03 10.85
N GLY A 85 2.94 4.57 11.72
CA GLY A 85 2.50 5.27 12.93
C GLY A 85 3.44 5.13 14.14
N GLY A 86 4.50 4.33 14.06
CA GLY A 86 5.47 4.13 15.15
C GLY A 86 5.28 2.81 15.89
N ALA A 87 4.78 2.87 17.13
CA ALA A 87 4.85 1.77 18.12
C ALA A 87 4.07 0.50 17.75
N GLY A 88 3.15 0.57 16.79
CA GLY A 88 2.34 -0.55 16.33
C GLY A 88 1.62 -0.21 15.02
N PRO A 89 0.90 -1.17 14.42
CA PRO A 89 0.12 -0.93 13.22
C PRO A 89 -0.98 0.09 13.51
N SER A 90 -1.28 0.92 12.54
CA SER A 90 -2.33 1.92 12.62
C SER A 90 -3.23 1.87 11.39
N ILE A 91 -4.31 2.65 11.40
CA ILE A 91 -5.14 2.79 10.20
C ILE A 91 -4.37 3.39 9.01
N ALA A 92 -3.25 4.08 9.22
CA ALA A 92 -2.39 4.55 8.13
C ALA A 92 -1.70 3.39 7.41
N ASP A 93 -1.27 2.36 8.14
CA ASP A 93 -0.61 1.20 7.54
C ASP A 93 -1.57 0.45 6.62
N ILE A 94 -2.81 0.24 7.08
CA ILE A 94 -3.86 -0.41 6.27
C ILE A 94 -4.19 0.42 5.03
N ALA A 95 -4.32 1.75 5.17
CA ALA A 95 -4.62 2.62 4.04
C ALA A 95 -3.50 2.63 3.00
N ILE A 96 -2.23 2.76 3.42
CA ILE A 96 -1.08 2.81 2.50
C ILE A 96 -0.84 1.45 1.81
N ALA A 97 -1.16 0.35 2.49
CA ALA A 97 -1.01 -0.98 1.92
C ALA A 97 -2.13 -1.32 0.93
N ALA A 98 -3.35 -0.78 1.13
CA ALA A 98 -4.52 -1.11 0.31
C ALA A 98 -4.28 -0.96 -1.21
N PRO A 99 -3.66 0.12 -1.74
CA PRO A 99 -3.33 0.21 -3.16
C PRO A 99 -2.35 -0.88 -3.64
N MET A 100 -1.54 -1.45 -2.75
CA MET A 100 -0.51 -2.45 -3.03
C MET A 100 -0.97 -3.90 -2.81
N HIS A 101 -2.25 -4.15 -2.50
CA HIS A 101 -2.73 -5.49 -2.11
C HIS A 101 -2.49 -6.59 -3.15
N MET A 102 -2.26 -6.23 -4.41
CA MET A 102 -1.88 -7.13 -5.50
C MET A 102 -0.49 -6.80 -6.05
N HIS A 103 0.45 -6.33 -5.22
CA HIS A 103 1.74 -5.79 -5.66
C HIS A 103 2.50 -6.69 -6.65
N SER A 104 2.45 -8.01 -6.47
CA SER A 104 3.04 -8.98 -7.41
C SER A 104 2.39 -8.95 -8.79
N LEU A 105 1.05 -8.90 -8.87
CA LEU A 105 0.31 -8.84 -10.14
C LEU A 105 0.37 -7.45 -10.78
N GLN A 106 0.39 -6.41 -9.94
CA GLN A 106 0.63 -5.03 -10.37
C GLN A 106 2.06 -4.81 -10.88
N GLN A 107 2.99 -5.72 -10.56
CA GLN A 107 4.41 -5.59 -10.84
C GLN A 107 5.00 -4.28 -10.28
N LEU A 108 4.63 -3.92 -9.05
CA LEU A 108 5.18 -2.72 -8.41
C LEU A 108 6.71 -2.86 -8.26
N PRO A 109 7.52 -1.84 -8.62
CA PRO A 109 8.98 -1.93 -8.59
C PRO A 109 9.54 -1.72 -7.16
N LEU A 110 9.19 -2.64 -6.26
CA LEU A 110 9.52 -2.59 -4.83
C LEU A 110 10.95 -3.00 -4.50
N GLN A 111 11.67 -3.65 -5.43
CA GLN A 111 13.00 -4.21 -5.19
C GLN A 111 14.03 -3.15 -4.78
N GLN A 112 13.83 -1.89 -5.16
CA GLN A 112 14.69 -0.76 -4.80
C GLN A 112 14.34 -0.15 -3.43
N HIS A 113 13.27 -0.63 -2.78
CA HIS A 113 12.69 -0.08 -1.55
C HIS A 113 12.56 -1.18 -0.50
N PRO A 114 13.68 -1.69 0.05
CA PRO A 114 13.69 -2.89 0.89
C PRO A 114 12.90 -2.74 2.20
N ASN A 115 12.84 -1.54 2.79
CA ASN A 115 12.08 -1.32 4.01
C ASN A 115 10.58 -1.30 3.73
N LEU A 116 10.17 -0.74 2.59
CA LEU A 116 8.79 -0.80 2.10
C LEU A 116 8.39 -2.25 1.77
N GLN A 117 9.26 -2.99 1.08
CA GLN A 117 9.03 -4.39 0.74
C GLN A 117 8.89 -5.26 1.99
N ARG A 118 9.80 -5.11 2.97
CA ARG A 118 9.73 -5.76 4.29
C ARG A 118 8.42 -5.44 5.00
N TRP A 119 8.06 -4.16 5.05
CA TRP A 119 6.82 -3.72 5.70
C TRP A 119 5.58 -4.35 5.04
N MET A 120 5.52 -4.41 3.72
CA MET A 120 4.37 -5.01 3.04
C MET A 120 4.30 -6.52 3.32
N THR A 121 5.37 -7.25 3.01
CA THR A 121 5.36 -8.73 2.93
C THR A 121 5.53 -9.43 4.27
N GLU A 122 6.37 -8.88 5.14
CA GLU A 122 6.67 -9.51 6.44
C GLU A 122 5.83 -8.92 7.57
N ARG A 123 5.20 -7.75 7.37
CA ARG A 123 4.38 -7.09 8.41
C ARG A 123 2.92 -7.05 8.02
N VAL A 124 2.53 -6.22 7.06
CA VAL A 124 1.11 -5.98 6.74
C VAL A 124 0.41 -7.27 6.33
N GLU A 125 1.02 -8.07 5.44
CA GLU A 125 0.44 -9.34 4.98
C GLU A 125 0.28 -10.39 6.10
N GLN A 126 1.01 -10.23 7.21
CA GLN A 126 0.92 -11.12 8.37
C GLN A 126 -0.16 -10.67 9.38
N LEU A 127 -0.84 -9.55 9.15
CA LEU A 127 -1.93 -9.10 10.00
C LEU A 127 -3.18 -9.97 9.77
N PRO A 128 -3.83 -10.49 10.83
CA PRO A 128 -5.03 -11.31 10.67
C PRO A 128 -6.18 -10.60 9.93
N CYS A 129 -6.29 -9.27 10.11
CA CYS A 129 -7.29 -8.48 9.40
C CYS A 129 -7.00 -8.37 7.90
N TRP A 130 -5.73 -8.43 7.50
CA TRP A 130 -5.31 -8.39 6.11
C TRP A 130 -5.45 -9.77 5.45
N GLU A 131 -5.04 -10.83 6.13
CA GLU A 131 -5.28 -12.19 5.67
C GLU A 131 -6.78 -12.45 5.42
N ALA A 132 -7.66 -11.91 6.28
CA ALA A 132 -9.10 -12.02 6.10
C ALA A 132 -9.67 -11.26 4.88
N THR A 133 -8.92 -10.32 4.28
CA THR A 133 -9.33 -9.67 3.02
C THR A 133 -8.84 -10.42 1.79
N TYR A 134 -7.97 -11.42 1.96
CA TYR A 134 -7.48 -12.23 0.85
C TYR A 134 -8.63 -12.99 0.21
N VAL A 135 -9.00 -12.60 -1.00
CA VAL A 135 -9.92 -13.34 -1.83
C VAL A 135 -9.08 -14.30 -2.67
N GLY A 136 -9.19 -15.60 -2.39
CA GLY A 136 -8.49 -16.66 -3.12
C GLY A 136 -8.79 -16.68 -4.63
N PRO A 137 -8.14 -17.57 -5.41
CA PRO A 137 -8.04 -17.47 -6.86
C PRO A 137 -9.40 -17.46 -7.57
N GLY A 138 -9.79 -16.26 -8.01
CA GLY A 138 -10.87 -15.97 -8.96
C GLY A 138 -10.51 -14.82 -9.93
N PHE A 139 -9.31 -14.25 -9.79
CA PHE A 139 -8.63 -13.40 -10.78
C PHE A 139 -7.55 -14.24 -11.45
N THR A 140 -7.90 -15.01 -12.48
CA THR A 140 -6.92 -15.78 -13.27
C THR A 140 -6.27 -14.87 -14.31
N LEU A 141 -5.04 -14.45 -14.05
CA LEU A 141 -3.96 -14.49 -15.04
C LEU A 141 -2.90 -15.41 -14.43
N GLU A 142 -2.51 -16.41 -15.20
CA GLU A 142 -1.81 -17.61 -14.73
C GLU A 142 -0.62 -17.29 -13.84
N ARG A 143 -0.48 -18.04 -12.72
CA ARG A 143 0.70 -18.02 -11.86
C ARG A 143 1.92 -18.41 -12.70
N THR A 144 2.78 -17.45 -13.01
CA THR A 144 4.13 -17.77 -13.45
C THR A 144 4.93 -18.30 -12.25
N SER A 145 5.64 -19.39 -12.49
CA SER A 145 6.35 -20.23 -11.53
C SER A 145 7.54 -19.54 -10.89
#